data_AF-A0A6G1F2B0-F1
#
_entry.id   AF-A0A6G1F2B0-F1
#
_cell.length_a   1.000
_cell.length_b   1.000
_cell.length_c   1.000
_cell.angle_alpha   90.00
_cell.angle_beta   90.00
_cell.angle_gamma   90.00
#
_symmetry.space_group_name_H-M   'P 1'
#
loop_
_entity.id
_entity.type
_entity.pdbx_description
1 polymer ?
#
loop_
_entity_poly.entity_id
_entity_poly.type
_entity_poly.pdbx_seq_one_letter_code
_entity_poly.pdbx_strand_id
1 'polypeptide(L)'
;MHVLRFPPSHCSTLKLLGLGGITGMTLDGLEQPELTCWLMDKTDPDTMCITVSPEKKIKITPRVIDIVIGTGFGFEDICLPENKVMKAALKSLTQELGLSPNSRVSCDRLIREIGNGSTTIT
;
A
#
# COMPACT_ATOMS: atom_id res chain seq x y z
N MET A 1 -12.16 24.84 1.28
CA MET A 1 -11.56 24.19 0.10
C MET A 1 -10.20 24.74 -0.19
N HIS A 2 -9.21 24.24 0.55
CA HIS A 2 -7.82 24.31 0.11
C HIS A 2 -7.61 23.18 -0.90
N VAL A 3 -7.13 23.50 -2.09
CA VAL A 3 -6.86 22.51 -3.15
C VAL A 3 -5.35 22.24 -3.17
N LEU A 4 -4.94 20.97 -3.27
CA LEU A 4 -3.51 20.67 -3.45
C LEU A 4 -3.07 21.25 -4.79
N ARG A 5 -2.24 22.30 -4.75
CA ARG A 5 -1.63 22.86 -5.95
C ARG A 5 -0.30 22.17 -6.19
N PHE A 6 -0.29 21.29 -7.17
CA PHE A 6 0.91 20.68 -7.70
C PHE A 6 1.53 21.59 -8.77
N PRO A 7 2.86 21.74 -8.82
CA PRO A 7 3.53 22.32 -9.98
C PRO A 7 3.19 21.52 -11.26
N PRO A 8 3.19 22.15 -12.44
CA PRO A 8 2.82 21.48 -13.70
C PRO A 8 3.67 20.24 -14.03
N SER A 9 4.94 20.23 -13.62
CA SER A 9 5.85 19.08 -13.76
C SER A 9 5.39 17.90 -12.90
N HIS A 10 5.09 18.13 -11.61
CA HIS A 10 4.57 17.09 -10.71
C HIS A 10 3.24 16.51 -11.19
N CYS A 11 2.33 17.35 -11.71
CA CYS A 11 1.07 16.87 -12.32
C CYS A 11 1.31 15.87 -13.46
N SER A 12 2.31 16.14 -14.29
CA SER A 12 2.63 15.31 -15.46
C SER A 12 3.23 13.97 -15.03
N THR A 13 4.15 13.99 -14.06
CA THR A 13 4.74 12.78 -13.47
C THR A 13 3.69 11.92 -12.77
N LEU A 14 2.80 12.53 -11.97
CA LEU A 14 1.73 11.81 -11.29
C LEU A 14 0.75 11.15 -12.28
N LYS A 15 0.41 11.83 -13.38
CA LYS A 15 -0.40 11.23 -14.45
C LYS A 15 0.29 10.04 -15.12
N LEU A 16 1.59 10.14 -15.41
CA LEU A 16 2.38 9.05 -15.98
C LEU A 16 2.43 7.82 -15.05
N LEU A 17 2.40 8.05 -13.73
CA LEU A 17 2.40 7.01 -12.71
C LEU A 17 1.00 6.43 -12.42
N GLY A 18 -0.04 6.84 -13.14
CA GLY A 18 -1.43 6.39 -12.89
C GLY A 18 -2.08 7.06 -11.67
N LEU A 19 -1.45 8.08 -11.10
CA LEU A 19 -1.85 8.77 -9.87
C LEU A 19 -2.48 10.14 -10.16
N GLY A 20 -2.98 10.35 -11.39
CA GLY A 20 -3.55 11.63 -11.82
C GLY A 20 -4.73 12.10 -10.96
N GLY A 21 -5.48 11.20 -10.34
CA GLY A 21 -6.60 11.54 -9.44
C GLY A 21 -6.19 12.36 -8.21
N ILE A 22 -4.94 12.23 -7.76
CA ILE A 22 -4.40 12.99 -6.61
C ILE A 22 -4.33 14.49 -6.93
N THR A 23 -4.12 14.85 -8.20
CA THR A 23 -4.01 16.25 -8.63
C THR A 23 -5.30 17.06 -8.46
N GLY A 24 -6.45 16.39 -8.29
CA GLY A 24 -7.74 17.01 -8.05
C GLY A 24 -8.25 16.92 -6.61
N MET A 25 -7.47 16.34 -5.69
CA MET A 25 -7.89 16.18 -4.29
C MET A 25 -7.89 17.51 -3.53
N THR A 26 -8.90 17.69 -2.68
CA THR A 26 -8.99 18.82 -1.75
C THR A 26 -8.30 18.47 -0.44
N LEU A 27 -7.50 19.40 0.09
CA LEU A 27 -6.78 19.27 1.37
C LEU A 27 -7.72 19.10 2.57
N ASP A 28 -8.99 19.49 2.43
CA ASP A 28 -9.99 19.44 3.50
C ASP A 28 -10.28 18.00 3.99
N GLY A 29 -9.80 16.95 3.29
CA GLY A 29 -9.89 15.54 3.69
C GLY A 29 -8.61 14.96 4.34
N LEU A 30 -7.55 15.75 4.50
CA LEU A 30 -6.28 15.31 5.09
C LEU A 30 -6.14 15.85 6.52
N GLU A 31 -5.69 15.00 7.46
CA GLU A 31 -5.53 15.40 8.87
C GLU A 31 -4.50 16.53 9.06
N GLN A 32 -3.50 16.64 8.18
CA GLN A 32 -2.42 17.62 8.29
C GLN A 32 -2.08 18.26 6.93
N PRO A 33 -2.89 19.23 6.48
CA PRO A 33 -2.76 19.81 5.15
C PRO A 33 -1.42 20.56 4.93
N GLU A 34 -0.90 21.23 5.96
CA GLU A 34 0.37 21.95 5.89
C GLU A 34 1.57 21.00 5.72
N LEU A 35 1.53 19.84 6.37
CA LEU A 35 2.55 18.81 6.23
C LEU A 35 2.55 18.22 4.82
N THR A 36 1.37 17.97 4.25
CA THR A 36 1.26 17.49 2.87
C THR A 36 1.88 18.48 1.89
N CYS A 37 1.53 19.77 1.98
CA CYS A 37 2.14 20.81 1.16
C CYS A 37 3.66 20.85 1.31
N TRP A 38 4.16 20.80 2.55
CA TRP A 38 5.59 20.79 2.83
C TRP A 38 6.31 19.57 2.20
N LEU A 39 5.71 18.38 2.28
CA LEU A 39 6.27 17.16 1.67
C LEU A 39 6.33 17.28 0.14
N MET A 40 5.30 17.88 -0.48
CA MET A 40 5.26 18.10 -1.93
C MET A 40 6.36 19.05 -2.39
N ASP A 41 6.52 20.18 -1.70
CA ASP A 41 7.56 21.19 -1.99
C ASP A 41 8.98 20.63 -1.87
N LYS A 42 9.16 19.62 -1.00
CA LYS A 42 10.44 18.92 -0.81
C LYS A 42 10.64 17.72 -1.74
N THR A 43 9.63 17.35 -2.51
CA THR A 43 9.72 16.23 -3.47
C THR A 43 10.22 16.75 -4.81
N ASP A 44 11.39 16.25 -5.23
CA ASP A 44 11.93 16.51 -6.56
C ASP A 44 11.00 15.88 -7.63
N PRO A 45 10.50 16.66 -8.62
CA PRO A 45 9.51 16.19 -9.59
C PRO A 45 10.02 15.15 -10.59
N ASP A 46 11.31 15.15 -10.88
CA ASP A 46 11.91 14.30 -11.91
C ASP A 46 12.30 12.94 -11.33
N THR A 47 12.81 12.94 -10.10
CA THR A 47 13.29 11.75 -9.40
C THR A 47 12.27 11.18 -8.41
N MET A 48 11.22 11.95 -8.09
CA MET A 48 10.23 11.66 -7.05
C MET A 48 10.91 11.34 -5.71
N CYS A 49 11.91 12.12 -5.32
CA CYS A 49 12.67 11.89 -4.08
C CYS A 49 12.59 13.10 -3.13
N ILE A 50 12.45 12.83 -1.84
CA ILE A 50 12.64 13.81 -0.77
C ILE A 50 14.04 13.62 -0.20
N THR A 51 14.87 14.66 -0.25
CA THR A 51 16.22 14.63 0.33
C THR A 51 16.16 15.06 1.80
N VAL A 52 16.51 14.14 2.71
CA VAL A 52 16.55 14.42 4.16
C VAL A 52 17.98 14.81 4.59
N SER A 53 18.99 14.15 4.01
CA SER A 53 20.41 14.53 4.11
C SER A 53 21.13 14.16 2.80
N PRO A 54 22.38 14.60 2.57
CA PRO A 54 23.12 14.29 1.34
C PRO A 54 23.16 12.79 0.99
N GLU A 55 23.24 11.92 2.00
CA GLU A 55 23.22 10.46 1.82
C GLU A 55 21.83 9.81 2.02
N LYS A 56 20.84 10.54 2.57
CA LYS A 56 19.50 9.98 2.88
C LYS A 56 18.44 10.58 1.98
N LYS A 57 17.93 9.75 1.07
CA LYS A 57 16.83 10.07 0.18
C LYS A 57 15.66 9.13 0.41
N ILE A 58 14.47 9.70 0.54
CA ILE A 58 13.22 8.95 0.59
C ILE A 58 12.64 8.99 -0.82
N LYS A 59 12.58 7.84 -1.48
CA LYS A 59 11.95 7.73 -2.80
C LYS A 59 10.44 7.58 -2.66
N ILE A 60 9.71 8.53 -3.21
CA ILE A 60 8.27 8.46 -3.36
C ILE A 60 7.97 7.56 -4.55
N THR A 61 7.47 6.37 -4.24
CA THR A 61 7.02 5.40 -5.26
C THR A 61 5.51 5.33 -5.24
N PRO A 62 4.87 4.86 -6.33
CA PRO A 62 3.44 4.59 -6.34
C PRO A 62 2.97 3.74 -5.15
N ARG A 63 3.77 2.75 -4.71
CA ARG A 63 3.49 1.93 -3.53
C ARG A 63 3.49 2.71 -2.21
N VAL A 64 4.39 3.70 -2.06
CA VAL A 64 4.43 4.56 -0.85
C VAL A 64 3.21 5.47 -0.81
N ILE A 65 2.87 6.09 -1.95
CA ILE A 65 1.67 6.90 -2.08
C ILE A 65 0.42 6.08 -1.78
N ASP A 66 0.39 4.83 -2.27
CA ASP A 66 -0.70 3.92 -2.05
C ASP A 66 -0.92 3.54 -0.59
N ILE A 67 0.17 3.22 0.13
CA ILE A 67 0.14 2.91 1.56
C ILE A 67 -0.39 4.11 2.36
N VAL A 68 -0.02 5.33 1.98
CA VAL A 68 -0.36 6.55 2.73
C VAL A 68 -1.78 7.05 2.44
N ILE A 69 -2.21 7.00 1.18
CA ILE A 69 -3.53 7.49 0.76
C ILE A 69 -4.59 6.38 0.86
N GLY A 70 -4.18 5.12 1.06
CA GLY A 70 -5.09 3.99 1.12
C GLY A 70 -5.78 3.71 -0.22
N THR A 71 -5.14 4.09 -1.33
CA THR A 71 -5.72 3.97 -2.68
C THR A 71 -5.78 2.53 -3.20
N GLY A 72 -5.28 1.54 -2.46
CA GLY A 72 -5.22 0.16 -2.91
C GLY A 72 -4.49 0.01 -4.25
N PHE A 73 -3.20 -0.30 -4.20
CA PHE A 73 -2.44 -0.77 -5.35
C PHE A 73 -3.07 -2.11 -5.75
N GLY A 74 -4.02 -2.06 -6.70
CA GLY A 74 -4.87 -3.19 -7.06
C GLY A 74 -6.37 -2.88 -7.13
N PHE A 75 -6.78 -1.76 -7.74
CA PHE A 75 -8.15 -1.58 -8.24
C PHE A 75 -8.37 -2.22 -9.63
N GLU A 76 -7.52 -3.16 -10.05
CA GLU A 76 -8.09 -4.26 -10.81
C GLU A 76 -8.98 -5.01 -9.82
N ASP A 77 -10.27 -5.19 -10.16
CA ASP A 77 -11.15 -6.11 -9.43
C ASP A 77 -10.29 -7.29 -8.99
N ILE A 78 -10.17 -7.53 -7.67
CA ILE A 78 -9.38 -8.64 -7.16
C ILE A 78 -9.89 -9.84 -7.93
N CYS A 79 -9.11 -10.30 -8.90
CA CYS A 79 -9.53 -11.34 -9.81
C CYS A 79 -9.37 -12.61 -9.00
N LEU A 80 -10.38 -12.87 -8.19
CA LEU A 80 -10.39 -13.98 -7.27
C LEU A 80 -10.18 -15.23 -8.14
N PRO A 81 -9.16 -16.05 -7.83
CA PRO A 81 -8.98 -17.31 -8.52
C PRO A 81 -10.30 -18.08 -8.49
N GLU A 82 -10.53 -18.96 -9.48
CA GLU A 82 -11.74 -19.78 -9.49
C GLU A 82 -11.97 -20.44 -8.12
N ASN A 83 -13.25 -20.58 -7.73
CA ASN A 83 -13.63 -21.15 -6.43
C ASN A 83 -12.94 -22.50 -6.12
N LYS A 84 -12.65 -23.30 -7.16
CA LYS A 84 -11.90 -24.55 -7.05
C LYS A 84 -10.47 -24.34 -6.56
N VAL A 85 -9.77 -23.34 -7.12
CA VAL A 85 -8.40 -22.98 -6.73
C VAL A 85 -8.39 -22.47 -5.29
N MET A 86 -9.34 -21.60 -4.94
CA MET A 86 -9.46 -21.08 -3.57
C MET A 86 -9.74 -22.19 -2.54
N LYS A 87 -10.62 -23.16 -2.88
CA LYS A 87 -10.90 -24.31 -2.01
C LYS A 87 -9.70 -25.24 -1.85
N ALA A 88 -8.95 -25.48 -2.94
CA ALA A 88 -7.74 -26.29 -2.88
C ALA A 88 -6.69 -25.63 -1.98
N ALA A 89 -6.44 -24.33 -2.17
CA ALA A 89 -5.53 -23.56 -1.32
C ALA A 89 -5.97 -23.54 0.15
N LEU A 90 -7.26 -23.34 0.43
CA LEU A 90 -7.78 -23.38 1.80
C LEU A 90 -7.60 -24.77 2.43
N LYS A 91 -7.81 -25.84 1.66
CA LYS A 91 -7.61 -27.22 2.14
C LYS A 91 -6.14 -27.48 2.47
N SER A 92 -5.21 -27.06 1.60
CA SER A 92 -3.76 -27.15 1.86
C SER A 92 -3.38 -26.37 3.11
N LEU A 93 -3.83 -25.12 3.25
CA LEU A 93 -3.59 -24.30 4.43
C LEU A 93 -4.15 -24.97 5.70
N THR A 94 -5.35 -25.52 5.63
CA THR A 94 -5.99 -26.21 6.76
C THR A 94 -5.20 -27.44 7.18
N GLN A 95 -4.62 -28.19 6.23
CA GLN A 95 -3.72 -29.31 6.49
C GLN A 95 -2.40 -28.86 7.13
N GLU A 96 -1.77 -27.81 6.61
CA GLU A 96 -0.53 -27.24 7.17
C GLU A 96 -0.72 -26.74 8.60
N LEU A 97 -1.89 -26.17 8.89
CA LEU A 97 -2.27 -25.72 10.22
C LEU A 97 -2.72 -26.86 11.16
N GLY A 98 -2.75 -28.11 10.68
CA GLY A 98 -3.20 -29.28 11.45
C GLY A 98 -4.68 -29.24 11.84
N LEU A 99 -5.50 -28.51 11.06
CA LEU A 99 -6.93 -28.33 11.31
C LEU A 99 -7.76 -29.37 10.56
N SER A 100 -9.01 -29.57 11.00
CA SER A 100 -9.93 -30.47 10.27
C SER A 100 -10.32 -29.85 8.93
N PRO A 101 -10.57 -30.64 7.86
CA PRO A 101 -10.77 -30.14 6.49
C PRO A 101 -11.88 -29.09 6.28
N ASN A 102 -12.82 -28.98 7.22
CA ASN A 102 -13.94 -28.03 7.20
C ASN A 102 -13.87 -27.00 8.35
N SER A 103 -12.77 -26.98 9.11
CA SER A 103 -12.57 -26.00 10.17
C SER A 103 -12.38 -24.61 9.56
N ARG A 104 -13.01 -23.61 10.18
CA ARG A 104 -12.78 -22.21 9.81
C ARG A 104 -11.39 -21.79 10.29
N VAL A 105 -10.58 -21.26 9.38
CA VAL A 105 -9.31 -20.60 9.72
C VAL A 105 -9.62 -19.21 10.27
N SER A 106 -9.38 -19.00 11.57
CA SER A 106 -9.58 -17.69 12.22
C SER A 106 -8.34 -16.81 12.09
N CYS A 107 -8.55 -15.48 12.06
CA CYS A 107 -7.46 -14.51 12.04
C CYS A 107 -6.54 -14.68 13.27
N ASP A 108 -7.10 -14.90 14.45
CA ASP A 108 -6.30 -15.12 15.68
C ASP A 108 -5.36 -16.32 15.56
N ARG A 109 -5.79 -17.38 14.87
CA ARG A 109 -4.94 -18.55 14.65
C ARG A 109 -3.77 -18.21 13.72
N LEU A 110 -4.04 -17.51 12.62
CA LEU A 110 -2.99 -17.07 11.69
C LEU A 110 -1.98 -16.14 12.37
N ILE A 111 -2.46 -15.20 13.18
CA ILE A 111 -1.61 -14.28 13.95
C ILE A 111 -0.69 -15.07 14.90
N ARG A 112 -1.22 -16.10 15.57
CA ARG A 112 -0.43 -16.99 16.44
C ARG A 112 0.65 -17.75 15.68
N GLU A 113 0.33 -18.32 14.52
CA GLU A 113 1.32 -19.08 13.72
C GLU A 113 2.42 -18.17 13.18
N ILE A 114 2.07 -16.97 12.71
CA ILE A 114 3.05 -15.96 12.28
C ILE A 114 3.94 -15.52 13.46
N GLY A 115 3.35 -15.32 14.64
CA GLY A 115 4.10 -14.99 15.87
C GLY A 115 5.01 -16.13 16.37
N ASN A 116 4.64 -17.38 16.11
CA ASN A 116 5.40 -18.56 16.54
C ASN A 116 6.57 -18.93 15.60
N GLY A 117 6.63 -18.35 14.39
CA GLY A 117 7.67 -18.61 13.38
C GLY A 117 9.11 -18.22 13.75
N SER A 118 9.40 -17.88 15.01
CA SER A 118 10.76 -17.63 15.53
C SER A 118 11.35 -18.79 16.34
N THR A 119 10.69 -19.96 16.41
CA THR A 119 11.25 -21.10 17.15
C THR A 119 11.18 -22.40 16.37
N THR A 120 12.35 -23.04 16.27
CA THR A 120 12.65 -24.42 15.83
C THR A 120 12.68 -24.71 14.32
N ILE A 121 13.85 -24.49 13.72
CA ILE A 121 14.46 -25.49 12.83
C ILE A 121 15.65 -26.06 13.62
N THR A 122 15.56 -27.32 14.02
CA THR A 122 16.70 -28.14 14.48
C THR A 122 16.88 -29.26 13.47
#